data_AF-A0A5B1LKP0-F1
#
_entry.id   AF-A0A5B1LKP0-F1
#
_cell.length_a   1.000
_cell.length_b   1.000
_cell.length_c   1.000
_cell.angle_alpha   90.00
_cell.angle_beta   90.00
_cell.angle_gamma   90.00
#
_symmetry.space_group_name_H-M   'P 1'
#
loop_
_entity.id
_entity.type
_entity.pdbx_description
1 polymer ?
#
loop_
_entity_poly.entity_id
_entity_poly.type
_entity_poly.pdbx_seq_one_letter_code
_entity_poly.pdbx_strand_id
1 'polypeptide(L)'
;MSMPPPPPPPQPSGGEIPPPPPPGPTPSAGVQYKFETVRVVRGMENRTITKRQKEGWEFVSQTQGKLRTEMTFRRVKRNIPVRLLAIVGAVVVLLVGTAIGVAVAVGGDDASEPVAASTTTVETHTGEPTEEPTEEPTDEPSEPEVSATEGPTETETPEPEYVYEGPKYEVVAVDNNQTPADLTAYWVLTDEVDYANDKYKDKIELLIEDVARTNLATDLIVQVVSLKDVALAEAASTYRDFAREKGDEYVVNEIPQLEVKHWIASYTGGFNYNTGKASTADAAYELVWRPYDTYEAVNWKPEIE
;
A
#
# COMPACT_ATOMS: atom_id res chain seq x y z
N MET A 1 -49.57 -33.64 -60.08
CA MET A 1 -50.37 -32.90 -59.08
C MET A 1 -49.39 -32.29 -58.09
N SER A 2 -49.10 -30.99 -58.20
CA SER A 2 -48.14 -30.30 -57.33
C SER A 2 -48.85 -29.86 -56.05
N MET A 3 -48.29 -30.23 -54.90
CA MET A 3 -48.78 -29.76 -53.59
C MET A 3 -48.44 -28.28 -53.40
N PRO A 4 -49.34 -27.47 -52.82
CA PRO A 4 -49.02 -26.10 -52.44
C PRO A 4 -48.00 -26.07 -51.28
N PRO A 5 -47.13 -25.05 -51.23
CA PRO A 5 -46.15 -24.91 -50.17
C PRO A 5 -46.84 -24.66 -48.80
N PRO A 6 -46.21 -25.09 -47.69
CA PRO A 6 -46.75 -24.87 -46.35
C PRO A 6 -46.80 -23.36 -46.02
N PRO A 7 -47.76 -22.93 -45.18
CA PRO A 7 -47.85 -21.54 -44.76
C PRO A 7 -46.62 -21.12 -43.93
N PRO A 8 -46.22 -19.83 -43.99
CA PRO A 8 -45.11 -19.32 -43.20
C PRO A 8 -45.42 -19.38 -41.69
N PRO A 9 -44.38 -19.54 -40.84
CA PRO A 9 -44.55 -19.54 -39.39
C PRO A 9 -45.10 -18.18 -38.90
N PRO A 10 -45.87 -18.17 -37.79
CA PRO A 10 -46.41 -16.94 -37.22
C PRO A 10 -45.28 -16.00 -36.82
N GLN A 11 -45.37 -14.74 -37.25
CA GLN A 11 -44.43 -13.70 -36.82
C GLN A 11 -44.57 -13.46 -35.30
N PRO A 12 -43.46 -13.27 -34.57
CA PRO A 12 -43.52 -12.92 -33.16
C PRO A 12 -44.27 -11.59 -33.02
N SER A 13 -45.38 -11.65 -32.27
CA SER A 13 -46.17 -10.48 -31.89
C SER A 13 -45.25 -9.44 -31.24
N GLY A 14 -45.31 -8.20 -31.75
CA GLY A 14 -44.43 -7.11 -31.34
C GLY A 14 -44.40 -6.96 -29.82
N GLY A 15 -43.25 -7.31 -29.23
CA GLY A 15 -42.99 -7.00 -27.84
C GLY A 15 -42.92 -5.49 -27.69
N GLU A 16 -43.85 -4.90 -26.94
CA GLU A 16 -43.71 -3.55 -26.42
C GLU A 16 -42.33 -3.40 -25.81
N ILE A 17 -41.55 -2.47 -26.34
CA ILE A 17 -40.30 -2.02 -25.73
C ILE A 17 -40.72 -1.43 -24.38
N PRO A 18 -40.26 -1.97 -23.24
CA PRO A 18 -40.59 -1.39 -21.95
C PRO A 18 -40.10 0.07 -21.93
N PRO A 19 -40.87 1.00 -21.34
CA PRO A 19 -40.45 2.40 -21.26
C PRO A 19 -39.07 2.49 -20.61
N PRO A 20 -38.21 3.43 -21.04
CA PRO A 20 -36.94 3.66 -20.38
C PRO A 20 -37.18 3.91 -18.88
N PRO A 21 -36.33 3.38 -17.99
CA PRO A 21 -36.49 3.60 -16.56
C PRO A 21 -36.51 5.11 -16.27
N PRO A 22 -37.29 5.56 -15.27
CA PRO A 22 -37.32 6.97 -14.91
C PRO A 22 -35.91 7.46 -14.59
N PRO A 23 -35.55 8.71 -14.95
CA PRO A 23 -34.26 9.27 -14.58
C PRO A 23 -34.14 9.20 -13.05
N GLY A 24 -33.11 8.51 -12.57
CA GLY A 24 -32.80 8.44 -11.15
C GLY A 24 -32.53 9.85 -10.57
N PRO A 25 -32.59 10.01 -9.25
CA PRO A 25 -32.36 11.29 -8.59
C PRO A 25 -31.00 11.88 -9.03
N THR A 26 -31.02 13.16 -9.40
CA THR A 26 -29.83 13.93 -9.75
C THR A 26 -28.83 13.87 -8.59
N PRO A 27 -27.55 13.52 -8.83
CA PRO A 27 -26.57 13.39 -7.76
C PRO A 27 -26.29 14.76 -7.13
N SER A 28 -26.39 14.82 -5.80
CA SER A 28 -25.76 15.86 -4.97
C SER A 28 -24.26 15.89 -5.30
N ALA A 29 -23.72 17.09 -5.54
CA ALA A 29 -22.37 17.30 -6.03
C ALA A 29 -21.31 16.56 -5.18
N GLY A 30 -20.52 15.67 -5.82
CA GLY A 30 -19.22 15.22 -5.30
C GLY A 30 -19.00 13.70 -5.13
N VAL A 31 -20.04 12.87 -5.04
CA VAL A 31 -19.85 11.42 -4.78
C VAL A 31 -19.91 10.62 -6.08
N GLN A 32 -18.81 9.96 -6.46
CA GLN A 32 -18.79 8.99 -7.57
C GLN A 32 -19.28 7.62 -7.08
N TYR A 33 -20.15 6.97 -7.85
CA TYR A 33 -20.65 5.63 -7.55
C TYR A 33 -20.16 4.62 -8.59
N LYS A 34 -19.81 3.41 -8.12
CA LYS A 34 -19.68 2.22 -8.96
C LYS A 34 -21.01 1.48 -8.92
N PHE A 35 -21.55 1.13 -10.08
CA PHE A 35 -22.75 0.32 -10.20
C PHE A 35 -22.38 -1.11 -10.60
N GLU A 36 -23.08 -2.08 -10.03
CA GLU A 36 -22.96 -3.49 -10.41
C GLU A 36 -24.33 -4.11 -10.55
N THR A 37 -24.52 -4.85 -11.64
CA THR A 37 -25.78 -5.53 -11.95
C THR A 37 -25.60 -7.03 -11.80
N VAL A 38 -26.42 -7.66 -10.97
CA VAL A 38 -26.37 -9.09 -10.68
C VAL A 38 -27.69 -9.74 -11.08
N ARG A 39 -27.61 -10.89 -11.73
CA ARG A 39 -28.78 -11.71 -12.07
C ARG A 39 -28.87 -12.88 -11.12
N VAL A 40 -30.01 -13.01 -10.45
CA VAL A 40 -30.28 -14.09 -9.50
C VAL A 40 -31.51 -14.88 -9.89
N VAL A 41 -31.56 -16.14 -9.48
CA VAL A 41 -32.78 -16.95 -9.62
C VAL A 41 -33.85 -16.38 -8.69
N ARG A 42 -35.09 -16.35 -9.18
CA ARG A 42 -36.23 -15.86 -8.40
C ARG A 42 -36.35 -16.61 -7.07
N GLY A 43 -36.54 -15.87 -5.98
CA GLY A 43 -36.57 -16.39 -4.61
C GLY A 43 -35.22 -16.32 -3.87
N MET A 44 -34.13 -15.92 -4.53
CA MET A 44 -32.80 -15.74 -3.93
C MET A 44 -32.39 -14.27 -3.75
N GLU A 45 -33.31 -13.34 -3.97
CA GLU A 45 -33.06 -11.89 -3.95
C GLU A 45 -32.59 -11.44 -2.56
N ASN A 46 -33.34 -11.75 -1.50
CA ASN A 46 -32.99 -11.32 -0.14
C ASN A 46 -31.63 -11.82 0.34
N ARG A 47 -31.28 -13.07 -0.01
CA ARG A 47 -29.96 -13.63 0.32
C ARG A 47 -28.85 -12.87 -0.38
N THR A 48 -29.06 -12.55 -1.66
CA THR A 48 -28.09 -11.80 -2.44
C THR A 48 -28.00 -10.35 -1.99
N ILE A 49 -29.13 -9.69 -1.68
CA ILE A 49 -29.15 -8.33 -1.14
C ILE A 49 -28.38 -8.28 0.18
N THR A 50 -28.67 -9.18 1.12
CA THR A 50 -27.97 -9.24 2.41
C THR A 50 -26.48 -9.49 2.23
N LYS A 51 -26.10 -10.41 1.34
CA LYS A 51 -24.70 -10.68 1.01
C LYS A 51 -24.01 -9.42 0.45
N ARG A 52 -24.64 -8.75 -0.52
CA ARG A 52 -24.07 -7.54 -1.15
C ARG A 52 -23.98 -6.37 -0.17
N GLN A 53 -24.98 -6.18 0.68
CA GLN A 53 -24.94 -5.18 1.75
C GLN A 53 -23.81 -5.43 2.73
N LYS A 54 -23.55 -6.69 3.12
CA LYS A 54 -22.38 -7.05 3.93
C LYS A 54 -21.05 -6.75 3.23
N GLU A 55 -21.02 -6.77 1.89
CA GLU A 55 -19.86 -6.38 1.06
C GLU A 55 -19.77 -4.85 0.81
N GLY A 56 -20.59 -4.07 1.52
CA GLY A 56 -20.63 -2.60 1.40
C GLY A 56 -21.38 -2.09 0.16
N TRP A 57 -22.18 -2.92 -0.49
CA TRP A 57 -23.01 -2.51 -1.63
C TRP A 57 -24.42 -2.12 -1.18
N GLU A 58 -24.92 -1.00 -1.68
CA GLU A 58 -26.28 -0.54 -1.47
C GLU A 58 -27.19 -1.03 -2.60
N PHE A 59 -28.35 -1.57 -2.27
CA PHE A 59 -29.36 -1.97 -3.25
C PHE A 59 -30.05 -0.74 -3.85
N VAL A 60 -30.09 -0.64 -5.18
CA VAL A 60 -30.66 0.52 -5.90
C VAL A 60 -31.98 0.16 -6.54
N SER A 61 -32.02 -0.92 -7.31
CA SER A 61 -33.20 -1.32 -8.07
C SER A 61 -33.21 -2.80 -8.39
N GLN A 62 -34.39 -3.32 -8.72
CA GLN A 62 -34.58 -4.66 -9.24
C GLN A 62 -35.54 -4.66 -10.42
N THR A 63 -35.25 -5.50 -11.41
CA THR A 63 -36.10 -5.79 -12.56
C THR A 63 -36.42 -7.28 -12.54
N GLN A 64 -37.68 -7.59 -12.26
CA GLN A 64 -38.12 -8.98 -12.11
C GLN A 64 -38.45 -9.59 -13.48
N GLY A 65 -37.73 -10.64 -13.85
CA GLY A 65 -38.02 -11.47 -15.02
C GLY A 65 -38.80 -12.74 -14.67
N LYS A 66 -39.09 -13.57 -15.68
CA LYS A 66 -39.91 -14.79 -15.50
C LYS A 66 -39.24 -15.83 -14.59
N LEU A 67 -37.92 -15.99 -14.70
CA LEU A 67 -37.14 -16.98 -13.93
C LEU A 67 -35.98 -16.36 -13.15
N ARG A 68 -35.56 -15.15 -13.53
CA ARG A 68 -34.41 -14.46 -12.95
C ARG A 68 -34.78 -13.02 -12.64
N THR A 69 -34.25 -12.51 -11.55
CA THR A 69 -34.36 -11.11 -11.16
C THR A 69 -33.00 -10.45 -11.40
N GLU A 70 -32.99 -9.35 -12.12
CA GLU A 70 -31.82 -8.50 -12.28
C GLU A 70 -31.85 -7.45 -11.17
N MET A 71 -30.76 -7.29 -10.42
CA MET A 71 -30.66 -6.35 -9.32
C MET A 71 -29.45 -5.45 -9.55
N THR A 72 -29.65 -4.14 -9.42
CA THR A 72 -28.59 -3.15 -9.50
C THR A 72 -28.21 -2.70 -8.10
N PHE A 73 -26.92 -2.72 -7.84
CA PHE A 73 -26.30 -2.24 -6.62
C PHE A 73 -25.41 -1.05 -6.94
N ARG A 74 -25.22 -0.16 -5.97
CA ARG A 74 -24.20 0.89 -6.02
C ARG A 74 -23.29 0.79 -4.82
N ARG A 75 -22.05 1.20 -4.99
CA ARG A 75 -21.12 1.45 -3.88
C ARG A 75 -20.40 2.75 -4.16
N VAL A 76 -20.07 3.52 -3.13
CA VAL A 76 -19.23 4.70 -3.30
C VAL A 76 -17.91 4.24 -3.92
N LYS A 77 -17.61 4.79 -5.11
CA LYS A 77 -16.31 4.59 -5.74
C LYS A 77 -15.34 5.44 -4.94
N ARG A 78 -14.68 4.82 -3.95
CA ARG A 78 -13.52 5.43 -3.30
C ARG A 78 -12.51 5.64 -4.42
N ASN A 79 -12.36 6.88 -4.90
CA ASN A 79 -11.24 7.28 -5.74
C ASN A 79 -10.02 7.30 -4.81
N ILE A 80 -9.55 6.12 -4.42
CA ILE A 80 -8.20 5.99 -3.90
C ILE A 80 -7.34 6.16 -5.16
N PRO A 81 -6.59 7.26 -5.32
CA PRO A 81 -5.66 7.37 -6.43
C PRO A 81 -4.76 6.12 -6.37
N VAL A 82 -4.58 5.41 -7.48
CA VAL A 82 -3.79 4.15 -7.50
C VAL A 82 -2.36 4.37 -6.95
N ARG A 83 -1.89 5.63 -6.95
CA ARG A 83 -0.67 6.07 -6.25
C ARG A 83 -0.72 5.88 -4.72
N LEU A 84 -1.85 6.09 -4.07
CA LEU A 84 -2.06 5.78 -2.63
C LEU A 84 -1.90 4.27 -2.34
N LEU A 85 -2.34 3.42 -3.27
CA LEU A 85 -2.09 1.97 -3.21
C LEU A 85 -0.64 1.58 -3.57
N ALA A 86 0.13 2.45 -4.24
CA ALA A 86 1.56 2.23 -4.41
C ALA A 86 2.36 2.67 -3.18
N ILE A 87 1.90 3.70 -2.45
CA ILE A 87 2.49 4.19 -1.20
C ILE A 87 2.26 3.17 -0.06
N VAL A 88 1.07 2.57 0.05
CA VAL A 88 0.74 1.58 1.11
C VAL A 88 0.87 0.12 0.64
N GLY A 89 0.65 -0.17 -0.64
CA GLY A 89 0.66 -1.55 -1.16
C GLY A 89 2.05 -2.20 -1.22
N ALA A 90 3.13 -1.41 -1.20
CA ALA A 90 4.48 -1.96 -1.03
C ALA A 90 4.70 -2.56 0.38
N VAL A 91 3.99 -2.05 1.39
CA VAL A 91 4.07 -2.54 2.78
C VAL A 91 3.11 -3.73 3.01
N VAL A 92 1.90 -3.69 2.44
CA VAL A 92 0.89 -4.75 2.66
C VAL A 92 1.10 -6.01 1.81
N VAL A 93 1.58 -5.91 0.56
CA VAL A 93 1.78 -7.11 -0.30
C VAL A 93 2.93 -8.00 0.22
N LEU A 94 3.92 -7.41 0.89
CA LEU A 94 5.02 -8.14 1.52
C LEU A 94 4.59 -8.96 2.76
N LEU A 95 3.47 -8.60 3.40
CA LEU A 95 2.95 -9.28 4.60
C LEU A 95 2.12 -10.55 4.31
N VAL A 96 1.52 -10.69 3.13
CA VAL A 96 0.75 -11.91 2.78
C VAL A 96 1.59 -12.92 1.99
N GLY A 97 2.59 -12.47 1.24
CA GLY A 97 3.44 -13.35 0.43
C GLY A 97 4.37 -14.28 1.21
N THR A 98 4.73 -13.94 2.45
CA THR A 98 5.67 -14.72 3.27
C THR A 98 4.99 -15.74 4.19
N ALA A 99 3.67 -15.66 4.40
CA ALA A 99 2.94 -16.60 5.26
C ALA A 99 2.50 -17.91 4.57
N ILE A 100 2.67 -18.05 3.25
CA ILE A 100 2.31 -19.28 2.49
C ILE A 100 3.56 -20.06 2.02
N GLY A 101 4.76 -19.62 2.40
CA GLY A 101 6.02 -20.14 1.85
C GLY A 101 6.77 -21.21 2.65
N VAL A 102 6.24 -21.79 3.73
CA VAL A 102 6.92 -22.87 4.48
C VAL A 102 5.94 -23.91 5.01
N ALA A 103 5.37 -24.69 4.09
CA ALA A 103 4.87 -26.06 4.30
C ALA A 103 4.67 -26.61 2.89
N VAL A 104 5.59 -27.38 2.30
CA VAL A 104 5.81 -28.80 2.58
C VAL A 104 7.22 -29.17 2.12
N ALA A 105 8.07 -29.64 3.02
CA ALA A 105 9.24 -30.45 2.67
C ALA A 105 9.67 -31.31 3.87
N VAL A 106 8.82 -32.25 4.29
CA VAL A 106 9.26 -33.44 5.04
C VAL A 106 8.38 -34.63 4.66
N GLY A 107 8.93 -35.49 3.79
CA GLY A 107 8.81 -36.96 3.87
C GLY A 107 7.49 -37.65 3.52
N GLY A 108 7.50 -38.43 2.43
CA GLY A 108 6.62 -39.58 2.24
C GLY A 108 6.29 -39.88 0.78
N ASP A 109 7.01 -40.83 0.19
CA ASP A 109 6.67 -41.51 -1.08
C ASP A 109 5.20 -41.96 -1.10
N ASP A 110 4.44 -41.64 -2.16
CA ASP A 110 3.94 -42.65 -3.12
C ASP A 110 3.14 -42.01 -4.29
N ALA A 111 3.43 -42.53 -5.49
CA ALA A 111 2.66 -42.61 -6.75
C ALA A 111 1.60 -41.54 -7.14
N SER A 112 1.85 -40.82 -8.24
CA SER A 112 1.33 -41.16 -9.59
C SER A 112 1.52 -40.04 -10.64
N GLU A 113 2.30 -40.41 -11.66
CA GLU A 113 2.59 -39.83 -12.99
C GLU A 113 1.93 -38.54 -13.51
N PRO A 114 2.75 -37.64 -14.12
CA PRO A 114 2.33 -36.72 -15.17
C PRO A 114 2.62 -37.27 -16.59
N VAL A 115 1.63 -37.22 -17.49
CA VAL A 115 1.76 -37.68 -18.88
C VAL A 115 2.22 -36.55 -19.81
N ALA A 116 3.46 -36.70 -20.27
CA ALA A 116 4.04 -36.41 -21.60
C ALA A 116 3.86 -35.03 -22.27
N ALA A 117 5.00 -34.38 -22.57
CA ALA A 117 5.59 -34.43 -23.92
C ALA A 117 7.06 -33.95 -23.92
N SER A 118 7.91 -34.75 -24.56
CA SER A 118 9.37 -34.69 -24.65
C SER A 118 9.91 -33.60 -25.59
N THR A 119 11.13 -33.10 -25.36
CA THR A 119 12.31 -33.36 -26.22
C THR A 119 13.62 -32.86 -25.60
N THR A 120 14.51 -33.83 -25.30
CA THR A 120 15.97 -33.90 -25.53
C THR A 120 16.81 -32.61 -25.56
N THR A 121 17.81 -32.52 -24.67
CA THR A 121 19.23 -32.76 -24.99
C THR A 121 20.03 -32.95 -23.68
N VAL A 122 20.79 -34.03 -23.64
CA VAL A 122 21.77 -34.41 -22.61
C VAL A 122 23.11 -33.82 -23.02
N GLU A 123 23.79 -33.11 -22.12
CA GLU A 123 25.25 -33.26 -22.01
C GLU A 123 25.66 -33.36 -20.55
N THR A 124 26.40 -34.44 -20.33
CA THR A 124 26.95 -34.98 -19.11
C THR A 124 28.23 -34.23 -18.77
N HIS A 125 28.39 -33.70 -17.56
CA HIS A 125 29.70 -33.59 -16.94
C HIS A 125 29.62 -33.88 -15.44
N THR A 126 30.06 -35.10 -15.13
CA THR A 126 30.49 -35.61 -13.83
C THR A 126 31.63 -34.77 -13.27
N GLY A 127 31.53 -34.40 -11.99
CA GLY A 127 32.61 -33.76 -11.23
C GLY A 127 32.24 -33.69 -9.75
N GLU A 128 32.64 -34.73 -9.03
CA GLU A 128 32.60 -34.88 -7.56
C GLU A 128 33.57 -33.89 -6.88
N PRO A 129 33.27 -33.32 -5.70
CA PRO A 129 34.30 -32.77 -4.83
C PRO A 129 34.45 -33.59 -3.55
N THR A 130 35.65 -34.14 -3.37
CA THR A 130 36.11 -34.83 -2.17
C THR A 130 37.21 -33.98 -1.52
N GLU A 131 36.96 -33.65 -0.24
CA GLU A 131 37.88 -33.42 0.89
C GLU A 131 38.85 -32.22 0.93
N GLU A 132 38.67 -31.41 1.98
CA GLU A 132 39.67 -30.72 2.82
C GLU A 132 40.87 -31.65 3.20
N PRO A 133 42.09 -31.17 3.57
CA PRO A 133 42.26 -30.23 4.69
C PRO A 133 43.53 -29.33 4.70
N THR A 134 43.50 -28.33 5.61
CA THR A 134 44.59 -27.84 6.53
C THR A 134 45.95 -27.40 5.96
N GLU A 135 46.34 -26.14 6.22
CA GLU A 135 47.50 -25.73 7.06
C GLU A 135 47.68 -24.19 7.10
N GLU A 136 47.57 -23.60 8.30
CA GLU A 136 48.37 -22.44 8.75
C GLU A 136 49.79 -22.95 9.07
N PRO A 137 50.91 -22.17 9.03
CA PRO A 137 51.05 -20.88 9.72
C PRO A 137 52.05 -19.85 9.11
N THR A 138 52.18 -18.69 9.76
CA THR A 138 53.46 -18.03 10.17
C THR A 138 53.57 -16.53 9.84
N ASP A 139 53.93 -15.82 10.91
CA ASP A 139 54.28 -14.42 11.14
C ASP A 139 55.14 -13.69 10.07
N GLU A 140 54.94 -12.38 9.88
CA GLU A 140 55.76 -11.35 10.56
C GLU A 140 55.27 -9.91 10.25
N PRO A 141 55.55 -8.94 11.14
CA PRO A 141 55.08 -7.56 11.10
C PRO A 141 56.03 -6.60 10.37
N SER A 142 55.49 -5.56 9.76
CA SER A 142 56.28 -4.40 9.33
C SER A 142 55.48 -3.11 9.45
N GLU A 143 55.75 -2.40 10.54
CA GLU A 143 55.76 -0.94 10.67
C GLU A 143 57.11 -0.60 11.34
N PRO A 144 57.60 0.65 11.35
CA PRO A 144 56.97 1.90 10.89
C PRO A 144 57.89 2.78 10.03
N GLU A 145 57.39 3.88 9.44
CA GLU A 145 58.01 5.21 9.55
C GLU A 145 57.34 6.36 8.74
N VAL A 146 57.00 7.42 9.49
CA VAL A 146 56.96 8.88 9.21
C VAL A 146 56.24 9.50 7.98
N SER A 147 55.27 10.37 8.28
CA SER A 147 55.43 11.83 8.08
C SER A 147 54.30 12.63 8.73
N ALA A 148 54.59 13.25 9.88
CA ALA A 148 53.75 14.27 10.47
C ALA A 148 53.89 15.58 9.68
N THR A 149 52.83 15.96 8.98
CA THR A 149 52.64 17.33 8.48
C THR A 149 51.72 18.03 9.48
N GLU A 150 52.30 18.91 10.30
CA GLU A 150 51.54 19.84 11.14
C GLU A 150 50.86 20.88 10.23
N GLY A 151 49.63 20.56 9.80
CA GLY A 151 48.74 21.53 9.19
C GLY A 151 48.21 22.52 10.23
N PRO A 152 47.89 23.77 9.84
CA PRO A 152 47.39 24.77 10.77
C PRO A 152 46.10 24.27 11.44
N THR A 153 46.09 24.33 12.77
CA THR A 153 44.89 24.14 13.60
C THR A 153 43.86 25.19 13.21
N GLU A 154 42.94 24.80 12.33
CA GLU A 154 41.75 25.56 12.00
C GLU A 154 40.96 25.70 13.31
N THR A 155 40.81 26.94 13.76
CA THR A 155 40.02 27.25 14.96
C THR A 155 38.56 27.05 14.56
N GLU A 156 38.03 25.85 14.79
CA GLU A 156 36.60 25.54 14.68
C GLU A 156 35.82 26.55 15.51
N THR A 157 35.15 27.46 14.82
CA THR A 157 34.09 28.26 15.42
C THR A 157 32.96 27.28 15.73
N PRO A 158 32.52 27.13 16.99
CA PRO A 158 31.47 26.19 17.31
C PRO A 158 30.22 26.55 16.53
N GLU A 159 29.75 25.60 15.72
CA GLU A 159 28.47 25.68 15.02
C GLU A 159 27.35 25.88 16.05
N PRO A 160 26.37 26.75 15.78
CA PRO A 160 25.29 26.99 16.74
C PRO A 160 24.56 25.68 17.07
N GLU A 161 24.39 25.40 18.37
CA GLU A 161 23.65 24.23 18.84
C GLU A 161 22.21 24.30 18.32
N TYR A 162 21.79 23.26 17.59
CA TYR A 162 20.43 23.15 17.05
C TYR A 162 19.41 23.04 18.19
N VAL A 163 18.38 23.89 18.15
CA VAL A 163 17.27 23.88 19.11
C VAL A 163 15.96 23.67 18.35
N TYR A 164 15.28 22.57 18.65
CA TYR A 164 13.98 22.29 18.07
C TYR A 164 12.90 23.23 18.61
N GLU A 165 12.30 24.04 17.73
CA GLU A 165 11.21 24.97 18.05
C GLU A 165 9.82 24.51 17.53
N GLY A 166 9.74 23.26 17.05
CA GLY A 166 8.52 22.72 16.46
C GLY A 166 7.49 22.20 17.48
N PRO A 167 6.38 21.61 16.99
CA PRO A 167 5.35 21.02 17.84
C PRO A 167 5.89 19.81 18.61
N LYS A 168 5.33 19.53 19.78
CA LYS A 168 5.68 18.28 20.50
C LYS A 168 5.25 17.07 19.67
N TYR A 169 6.08 16.04 19.69
CA TYR A 169 5.77 14.78 19.03
C TYR A 169 6.33 13.56 19.77
N GLU A 170 5.81 12.39 19.43
CA GLU A 170 6.25 11.07 19.88
C GLU A 170 6.46 10.17 18.65
N VAL A 171 7.61 9.50 18.55
CA VAL A 171 7.78 8.38 17.60
C VAL A 171 7.12 7.15 18.20
N VAL A 172 5.98 6.74 17.66
CA VAL A 172 5.16 5.65 18.22
C VAL A 172 5.49 4.28 17.65
N ALA A 173 6.04 4.23 16.43
CA ALA A 173 6.52 3.01 15.79
C ALA A 173 7.65 3.32 14.83
N VAL A 174 8.56 2.36 14.65
CA VAL A 174 9.66 2.42 13.71
C VAL A 174 9.68 1.12 12.91
N ASP A 175 9.56 1.22 11.60
CA ASP A 175 9.60 0.08 10.69
C ASP A 175 10.87 0.16 9.84
N ASN A 176 11.74 -0.84 9.95
CA ASN A 176 12.96 -0.93 9.14
C ASN A 176 12.67 -1.60 7.79
N ASN A 177 13.57 -1.42 6.81
CA ASN A 177 13.53 -2.10 5.52
C ASN A 177 12.21 -1.88 4.76
N GLN A 178 11.70 -0.66 4.82
CA GLN A 178 10.54 -0.24 4.07
C GLN A 178 10.95 0.10 2.65
N THR A 179 10.13 -0.34 1.68
CA THR A 179 10.37 -0.17 0.23
C THR A 179 11.60 -0.93 -0.30
N PRO A 180 11.74 -1.07 -1.63
CA PRO A 180 12.96 -1.61 -2.24
C PRO A 180 14.24 -0.80 -2.01
N ALA A 181 14.15 0.38 -1.38
CA ALA A 181 15.31 1.21 -1.02
C ALA A 181 15.75 1.02 0.45
N ASP A 182 15.19 0.03 1.16
CA ASP A 182 15.55 -0.28 2.55
C ASP A 182 15.41 0.92 3.52
N LEU A 183 14.44 1.80 3.27
CA LEU A 183 14.21 3.00 4.08
C LEU A 183 13.68 2.62 5.47
N THR A 184 13.98 3.44 6.47
CA THR A 184 13.32 3.34 7.78
C THR A 184 12.12 4.28 7.82
N ALA A 185 10.95 3.76 8.21
CA ALA A 185 9.74 4.55 8.41
C ALA A 185 9.53 4.86 9.89
N TYR A 186 9.35 6.14 10.18
CA TYR A 186 9.03 6.67 11.50
C TYR A 186 7.56 7.09 11.52
N TRP A 187 6.79 6.48 12.41
CA TRP A 187 5.41 6.88 12.68
C TRP A 187 5.40 7.88 13.82
N VAL A 188 5.04 9.12 13.49
CA VAL A 188 5.14 10.25 14.40
C VAL A 188 3.74 10.72 14.77
N LEU A 189 3.46 10.70 16.07
CA LEU A 189 2.27 11.24 16.67
C LEU A 189 2.53 12.69 17.10
N THR A 190 1.69 13.62 16.69
CA THR A 190 1.67 14.99 17.21
C THR A 190 0.25 15.38 17.62
N ASP A 191 0.11 16.51 18.31
CA ASP A 191 -1.22 17.04 18.68
C ASP A 191 -2.03 17.40 17.42
N GLU A 192 -3.35 17.49 17.55
CA GLU A 192 -4.22 17.90 16.46
C GLU A 192 -3.82 19.29 15.93
N VAL A 193 -3.73 19.43 14.60
CA VAL A 193 -3.34 20.66 13.94
C VAL A 193 -4.55 21.42 13.42
N ASP A 194 -4.48 22.75 13.46
CA ASP A 194 -5.49 23.62 12.87
C ASP A 194 -5.26 23.76 11.37
N TYR A 195 -6.16 23.19 10.57
CA TYR A 195 -6.14 23.24 9.11
C TYR A 195 -6.77 24.52 8.53
N ALA A 196 -7.21 25.49 9.35
CA ALA A 196 -7.82 26.72 8.87
C ALA A 196 -6.87 27.59 8.03
N ASN A 197 -5.56 27.35 8.12
CA ASN A 197 -4.52 28.02 7.36
C ASN A 197 -3.27 27.15 7.25
N ASP A 198 -2.36 27.49 6.34
CA ASP A 198 -1.19 26.68 6.01
C ASP A 198 -0.06 26.72 7.06
N LYS A 199 -0.19 27.45 8.17
CA LYS A 199 0.87 27.49 9.21
C LYS A 199 1.15 26.13 9.86
N TYR A 200 0.25 25.17 9.73
CA TYR A 200 0.55 23.82 10.19
C TYR A 200 1.67 23.20 9.34
N LYS A 201 1.79 23.53 8.05
CA LYS A 201 2.80 22.98 7.14
C LYS A 201 4.20 23.29 7.65
N ASP A 202 4.48 24.56 7.98
CA ASP A 202 5.76 25.00 8.57
C ASP A 202 6.12 24.19 9.84
N LYS A 203 5.13 23.93 10.70
CA LYS A 203 5.33 23.14 11.92
C LYS A 203 5.64 21.67 11.65
N ILE A 204 5.00 21.09 10.63
CA ILE A 204 5.21 19.70 10.26
C ILE A 204 6.55 19.53 9.52
N GLU A 205 6.97 20.51 8.71
CA GLU A 205 8.30 20.54 8.11
C GLU A 205 9.38 20.56 9.19
N LEU A 206 9.27 21.45 10.19
CA LEU A 206 10.19 21.47 11.34
C LEU A 206 10.24 20.12 12.07
N LEU A 207 9.09 19.47 12.28
CA LEU A 207 9.02 18.14 12.90
C LEU A 207 9.74 17.07 12.06
N ILE A 208 9.51 17.05 10.75
CA ILE A 208 10.16 16.07 9.87
C ILE A 208 11.67 16.32 9.82
N GLU A 209 12.09 17.58 9.82
CA GLU A 209 13.49 17.99 9.88
C GLU A 209 14.16 17.56 11.19
N ASP A 210 13.50 17.72 12.33
CA ASP A 210 14.00 17.25 13.63
C ASP A 210 14.16 15.73 13.68
N VAL A 211 13.20 14.99 13.11
CA VAL A 211 13.32 13.54 12.93
C VAL A 211 14.51 13.19 12.02
N ALA A 212 14.70 13.92 10.93
CA ALA A 212 15.82 13.70 10.01
C ALA A 212 17.18 14.00 10.66
N ARG A 213 17.30 15.12 11.38
CA ARG A 213 18.49 15.53 12.14
C ARG A 213 18.83 14.52 13.24
N THR A 214 17.84 14.12 14.03
CA THR A 214 18.00 13.12 15.11
C THR A 214 18.55 11.79 14.58
N ASN A 215 18.18 11.41 13.36
CA ASN A 215 18.60 10.16 12.73
C ASN A 215 19.75 10.34 11.72
N LEU A 216 20.28 11.55 11.57
CA LEU A 216 21.35 11.91 10.61
C LEU A 216 21.08 11.41 9.18
N ALA A 217 19.81 11.49 8.74
CA ALA A 217 19.40 10.92 7.47
C ALA A 217 18.24 11.71 6.84
N THR A 218 18.38 12.02 5.55
CA THR A 218 17.27 12.52 4.73
C THR A 218 16.52 11.40 4.00
N ASP A 219 17.16 10.23 3.86
CA ASP A 219 16.65 9.09 3.10
C ASP A 219 15.87 8.17 4.05
N LEU A 220 14.67 8.60 4.39
CA LEU A 220 13.77 7.94 5.33
C LEU A 220 12.32 8.24 4.99
N ILE A 221 11.40 7.58 5.69
CA ILE A 221 9.96 7.84 5.62
C ILE A 221 9.52 8.43 6.96
N VAL A 222 8.73 9.51 6.94
CA VAL A 222 8.05 10.02 8.15
C VAL A 222 6.56 10.08 7.88
N GLN A 223 5.78 9.38 8.70
CA GLN A 223 4.32 9.40 8.67
C GLN A 223 3.80 10.19 9.87
N VAL A 224 3.21 11.36 9.62
CA VAL A 224 2.77 12.25 10.69
C VAL A 224 1.26 12.16 10.86
N VAL A 225 0.83 11.77 12.06
CA VAL A 225 -0.58 11.57 12.41
C VAL A 225 -0.95 12.28 13.71
N SER A 226 -2.24 12.59 13.87
CA SER A 226 -2.81 13.14 15.13
C SER A 226 -3.53 12.11 16.00
N LEU A 227 -3.56 10.84 15.58
CA LEU A 227 -4.21 9.77 16.33
C LEU A 227 -3.34 8.52 16.36
N LYS A 228 -3.03 8.05 17.57
CA LYS A 228 -2.16 6.89 17.80
C LYS A 228 -2.68 5.60 17.15
N ASP A 229 -4.01 5.41 17.16
CA ASP A 229 -4.64 4.26 16.51
C ASP A 229 -4.32 4.19 15.00
N VAL A 230 -4.21 5.34 14.31
CA VAL A 230 -3.83 5.35 12.88
C VAL A 230 -2.40 4.89 12.70
N ALA A 231 -1.46 5.44 13.48
CA ALA A 231 -0.06 5.01 13.40
C ALA A 231 0.11 3.51 13.73
N LEU A 232 -0.53 3.02 14.80
CA LEU A 232 -0.39 1.62 15.22
C LEU A 232 -1.05 0.64 14.23
N ALA A 233 -2.12 1.06 13.57
CA ALA A 233 -2.79 0.27 12.54
C ALA A 233 -2.01 0.23 11.22
N GLU A 234 -1.22 1.25 10.92
CA GLU A 234 -0.59 1.37 9.62
C GLU A 234 0.90 0.98 9.64
N ALA A 235 1.52 1.01 10.84
CA ALA A 235 2.88 0.54 11.03
C ALA A 235 2.97 -1.00 10.94
N ALA A 236 3.92 -1.47 10.13
CA ALA A 236 4.10 -2.91 9.86
C ALA A 236 4.46 -3.69 11.12
N SER A 237 5.27 -3.10 12.00
CA SER A 237 5.71 -3.69 13.26
C SER A 237 4.59 -3.86 14.29
N THR A 238 3.56 -3.01 14.27
CA THR A 238 2.50 -3.01 15.28
C THR A 238 1.15 -3.52 14.80
N TYR A 239 0.91 -3.54 13.48
CA TYR A 239 -0.39 -3.90 12.89
C TYR A 239 -1.00 -5.20 13.44
N ARG A 240 -0.20 -6.27 13.55
CA ARG A 240 -0.71 -7.59 13.96
C ARG A 240 -1.20 -7.61 15.40
N ASP A 241 -0.55 -6.88 16.30
CA ASP A 241 -0.94 -6.81 17.70
C ASP A 241 -2.11 -5.84 17.87
N PHE A 242 -2.08 -4.71 17.16
CA PHE A 242 -3.19 -3.77 17.11
C PHE A 242 -4.49 -4.44 16.62
N ALA A 243 -4.43 -5.19 15.51
CA ALA A 243 -5.58 -5.91 14.96
C ALA A 243 -6.09 -7.00 15.91
N ARG A 244 -5.19 -7.68 16.64
CA ARG A 244 -5.58 -8.67 17.66
C ARG A 244 -6.31 -8.01 18.83
N GLU A 245 -5.87 -6.83 19.25
CA GLU A 245 -6.46 -6.10 20.37
C GLU A 245 -7.82 -5.45 20.00
N LYS A 246 -7.87 -4.75 18.87
CA LYS A 246 -9.04 -3.96 18.45
C LYS A 246 -10.06 -4.76 17.64
N GLY A 247 -9.62 -5.86 17.01
CA GLY A 247 -10.41 -6.71 16.14
C GLY A 247 -10.41 -6.27 14.67
N ASP A 248 -10.45 -7.25 13.76
CA ASP A 248 -10.40 -7.03 12.30
C ASP A 248 -11.51 -6.10 11.80
N GLU A 249 -12.70 -6.14 12.41
CA GLU A 249 -13.82 -5.28 12.00
C GLU A 249 -13.53 -3.80 12.26
N TYR A 250 -12.88 -3.46 13.38
CA TYR A 250 -12.46 -2.09 13.69
C TYR A 250 -11.39 -1.63 12.70
N VAL A 251 -10.38 -2.47 12.47
CA VAL A 251 -9.29 -2.18 11.52
C VAL A 251 -9.83 -1.94 10.11
N VAL A 252 -10.75 -2.79 9.63
CA VAL A 252 -11.25 -2.69 8.25
C VAL A 252 -12.25 -1.56 8.06
N ASN A 253 -13.07 -1.24 9.06
CA ASN A 253 -14.18 -0.28 8.90
C ASN A 253 -13.89 1.10 9.48
N GLU A 254 -13.21 1.17 10.63
CA GLU A 254 -13.04 2.43 11.38
C GLU A 254 -11.72 3.14 11.02
N ILE A 255 -10.59 2.41 10.98
CA ILE A 255 -9.28 3.01 10.67
C ILE A 255 -9.28 3.79 9.36
N PRO A 256 -9.86 3.30 8.24
CA PRO A 256 -9.85 4.05 6.99
C PRO A 256 -10.68 5.34 7.02
N GLN A 257 -11.56 5.53 8.01
CA GLN A 257 -12.28 6.79 8.25
C GLN A 257 -11.47 7.73 9.15
N LEU A 258 -10.70 7.17 10.08
CA LEU A 258 -9.81 7.91 10.96
C LEU A 258 -8.61 8.46 10.18
N GLU A 259 -8.04 7.72 9.24
CA GLU A 259 -6.96 8.18 8.35
C GLU A 259 -7.29 9.50 7.63
N VAL A 260 -8.52 9.63 7.10
CA VAL A 260 -8.97 10.84 6.39
C VAL A 260 -8.88 12.08 7.26
N LYS A 261 -9.08 11.92 8.58
CA LYS A 261 -9.10 13.02 9.54
C LYS A 261 -7.74 13.25 10.21
N HIS A 262 -7.04 12.16 10.48
CA HIS A 262 -5.90 12.15 11.40
C HIS A 262 -4.55 11.94 10.73
N TRP A 263 -4.50 11.66 9.41
CA TRP A 263 -3.24 11.65 8.68
C TRP A 263 -2.89 13.04 8.17
N ILE A 264 -1.84 13.64 8.75
CA ILE A 264 -1.47 15.03 8.51
C ILE A 264 -0.55 15.12 7.30
N ALA A 265 0.53 14.31 7.27
CA ALA A 265 1.52 14.34 6.22
C ALA A 265 2.26 13.01 6.04
N SER A 266 2.84 12.80 4.86
CA SER A 266 3.73 11.69 4.54
C SER A 266 4.96 12.24 3.84
N TYR A 267 6.14 12.11 4.45
CA TYR A 267 7.42 12.37 3.81
C TYR A 267 8.07 11.07 3.35
N THR A 268 8.65 11.10 2.16
CA THR A 268 9.52 10.02 1.65
C THR A 268 10.73 10.66 0.99
N GLY A 269 11.91 10.43 1.56
CA GLY A 269 13.19 10.81 0.99
C GLY A 269 13.95 9.61 0.48
N GLY A 270 14.73 9.80 -0.59
CA GLY A 270 15.62 8.75 -1.10
C GLY A 270 14.94 7.70 -1.99
N PHE A 271 13.66 7.84 -2.36
CA PHE A 271 12.94 6.83 -3.17
C PHE A 271 12.29 7.42 -4.42
N ASN A 272 12.59 6.83 -5.58
CA ASN A 272 12.00 7.23 -6.85
C ASN A 272 10.85 6.30 -7.24
N TYR A 273 9.61 6.79 -7.13
CA TYR A 273 8.40 6.04 -7.45
C TYR A 273 8.26 5.62 -8.93
N ASN A 274 8.95 6.31 -9.86
CA ASN A 274 8.90 5.94 -11.28
C ASN A 274 9.76 4.72 -11.58
N THR A 275 10.87 4.54 -10.84
CA THR A 275 11.81 3.43 -11.06
C THR A 275 11.68 2.34 -10.01
N GLY A 276 11.04 2.62 -8.86
CA GLY A 276 10.95 1.73 -7.72
C GLY A 276 12.30 1.50 -7.03
N LYS A 277 13.23 2.46 -7.11
CA LYS A 277 14.62 2.33 -6.61
C LYS A 277 15.02 3.50 -5.72
N ALA A 278 16.04 3.27 -4.91
CA ALA A 278 16.75 4.34 -4.20
C ALA A 278 17.26 5.41 -5.18
N SER A 279 17.21 6.68 -4.77
CA SER A 279 17.66 7.80 -5.59
C SER A 279 17.93 9.03 -4.74
N THR A 280 18.99 9.77 -5.07
CA THR A 280 19.36 11.04 -4.42
C THR A 280 18.92 12.27 -5.21
N ALA A 281 18.19 12.09 -6.30
CA ALA A 281 17.68 13.22 -7.09
C ALA A 281 16.58 13.96 -6.32
N ASP A 282 16.41 15.27 -6.54
CA ASP A 282 15.38 16.08 -5.87
C ASP A 282 13.95 15.49 -5.99
N ALA A 283 13.67 14.85 -7.12
CA ALA A 283 12.39 14.18 -7.38
C ALA A 283 12.13 12.94 -6.49
N ALA A 284 13.14 12.45 -5.76
CA ALA A 284 13.05 11.33 -4.82
C ALA A 284 12.74 11.78 -3.38
N TYR A 285 12.55 13.09 -3.17
CA TYR A 285 12.15 13.70 -1.92
C TYR A 285 10.77 14.32 -2.11
N GLU A 286 9.75 13.69 -1.53
CA GLU A 286 8.36 14.10 -1.65
C GLU A 286 7.72 14.25 -0.27
N LEU A 287 7.04 15.38 -0.07
CA LEU A 287 6.19 15.63 1.08
C LEU A 287 4.74 15.75 0.60
N VAL A 288 3.89 14.86 1.10
CA VAL A 288 2.46 14.81 0.77
C VAL A 288 1.64 15.27 1.98
N TRP A 289 0.85 16.32 1.78
CA TRP A 289 -0.10 16.86 2.76
C TRP A 289 -1.46 16.19 2.63
N ARG A 290 -2.01 15.78 3.79
CA ARG A 290 -3.36 15.22 3.95
C ARG A 290 -3.68 14.22 2.84
N PRO A 291 -2.92 13.11 2.73
CA PRO A 291 -2.97 12.20 1.58
C PRO A 291 -4.36 11.61 1.31
N TYR A 292 -5.21 11.56 2.34
CA TYR A 292 -6.55 11.00 2.29
C TYR A 292 -7.71 12.02 2.18
N ASP A 293 -7.43 13.33 2.28
CA ASP A 293 -8.46 14.38 2.14
C ASP A 293 -8.25 15.22 0.88
N THR A 294 -7.29 16.17 0.90
CA THR A 294 -7.10 17.12 -0.19
C THR A 294 -6.01 16.72 -1.18
N TYR A 295 -5.05 15.88 -0.77
CA TYR A 295 -3.85 15.51 -1.52
C TYR A 295 -3.13 16.71 -2.15
N GLU A 296 -2.07 17.16 -1.50
CA GLU A 296 -1.14 18.16 -2.04
C GLU A 296 0.27 17.62 -1.87
N ALA A 297 1.08 17.62 -2.92
CA ALA A 297 2.44 17.07 -2.88
C ALA A 297 3.45 18.12 -3.35
N VAL A 298 4.59 18.18 -2.67
CA VAL A 298 5.71 19.06 -3.01
C VAL A 298 7.01 18.27 -3.00
N ASN A 299 7.96 18.67 -3.86
CA ASN A 299 9.33 18.19 -3.75
C ASN A 299 10.05 19.04 -2.70
N TRP A 300 10.42 18.40 -1.60
CA TRP A 300 11.01 19.06 -0.45
C TRP A 300 11.92 18.07 0.29
N LYS A 301 13.08 18.54 0.74
CA LYS A 301 14.10 17.77 1.43
C LYS A 301 14.48 18.52 2.73
N PRO A 302 14.51 17.86 3.90
CA PRO A 302 14.90 18.49 5.15
C PRO A 302 16.39 18.88 5.14
N GLU A 303 16.71 19.98 5.80
CA GLU A 303 18.08 20.43 6.06
C GLU A 303 18.58 19.77 7.36
N ILE A 304 19.70 19.06 7.31
CA ILE A 304 20.23 18.31 8.47
C ILE A 304 21.61 18.81 8.94
N GLU A 305 22.05 19.96 8.41
CA GLU A 305 23.27 20.66 8.83
C GLU A 305 23.05 21.37 10.18
#